data_AF-A0A537MDA8-F1
#
_entry.id   AF-A0A537MDA8-F1
#
_cell.length_a   1.000
_cell.length_b   1.000
_cell.length_c   1.000
_cell.angle_alpha   90.00
_cell.angle_beta   90.00
_cell.angle_gamma   90.00
#
_symmetry.space_group_name_H-M   'P 1'
#
loop_
_entity.id
_entity.type
_entity.pdbx_description
1 polymer ?
#
loop_
_entity_poly.entity_id
_entity_poly.type
_entity_poly.pdbx_seq_one_letter_code
_entity_poly.pdbx_strand_id
1 'polypeptide(L)'
;MDPWRYSTGGVSVALRVTPRGGRDDIDGVETLANGRSVVKVRVRAVAEGGEANRAVTELLAKALRVPKAKVRLLSGATSRWPRSSTSSSTTRIWKTANG
;
A
#
# COMPACT_ATOMS: atom_id res chain seq x y z
N MET A 1 -8.66 -5.55 -13.84
CA MET A 1 -7.52 -4.63 -14.07
C MET A 1 -6.52 -4.91 -12.97
N ASP A 2 -5.24 -5.10 -13.30
CA ASP A 2 -4.24 -5.40 -12.28
C ASP A 2 -4.13 -4.27 -11.25
N PRO A 3 -3.89 -4.59 -9.96
CA PRO A 3 -3.74 -3.58 -8.92
C PRO A 3 -2.39 -2.85 -9.00
N TRP A 4 -1.56 -3.16 -10.00
CA TRP A 4 -0.30 -2.48 -10.26
C TRP A 4 -0.22 -1.93 -11.69
N ARG A 5 0.57 -0.88 -11.86
CA ARG A 5 0.88 -0.24 -13.13
C ARG A 5 2.39 -0.01 -13.23
N TYR A 6 2.97 -0.50 -14.32
CA TYR A 6 4.36 -0.23 -14.67
C TYR A 6 4.50 1.17 -15.27
N SER A 7 5.64 1.80 -15.03
CA SER A 7 6.06 3.06 -15.63
C SER A 7 7.58 3.07 -15.76
N THR A 8 8.13 3.94 -16.61
CA THR A 8 9.59 4.08 -16.80
C THR A 8 10.35 4.33 -15.48
N GLY A 9 9.71 4.95 -14.48
CA GLY A 9 10.31 5.23 -13.18
C GLY A 9 10.05 4.19 -12.08
N GLY A 10 9.30 3.10 -12.38
CA GLY A 10 8.95 2.07 -11.40
C GLY A 10 7.51 1.60 -11.46
N VAL A 11 7.04 0.99 -10.38
CA VAL A 11 5.72 0.33 -10.29
C VAL A 11 4.85 1.07 -9.29
N SER A 12 3.63 1.45 -9.71
CA SER A 12 2.60 1.94 -8.79
C SER A 12 1.66 0.79 -8.44
N VAL A 13 1.33 0.58 -7.16
CA VAL A 13 0.44 -0.46 -6.65
C VAL A 13 -0.66 0.20 -5.82
N ALA A 14 -1.91 -0.04 -6.15
CA ALA A 14 -3.05 0.43 -5.37
C ALA A 14 -3.22 -0.46 -4.13
N LEU A 15 -3.22 0.13 -2.93
CA LEU A 15 -3.37 -0.60 -1.67
C LEU A 15 -4.64 -0.24 -0.91
N ARG A 16 -5.20 -1.24 -0.24
CA ARG A 16 -6.16 -1.08 0.84
C ARG A 16 -5.47 -1.44 2.15
N VAL A 17 -5.27 -0.45 3.02
CA VAL A 17 -4.58 -0.64 4.30
C VAL A 17 -5.59 -0.82 5.43
N THR A 18 -5.43 -1.90 6.20
CA THR A 18 -6.17 -2.17 7.43
C THR A 18 -5.23 -2.00 8.64
N PRO A 19 -5.25 -0.82 9.31
CA PRO A 19 -4.52 -0.63 10.56
C PRO A 19 -5.16 -1.46 11.68
N ARG A 20 -4.42 -1.71 12.76
CA ARG A 20 -4.85 -2.58 13.88
C ARG A 20 -5.30 -3.98 13.43
N GLY A 21 -4.69 -4.52 12.37
CA GLY A 21 -5.07 -5.80 11.75
C GLY A 21 -4.53 -7.06 12.45
N GLY A 22 -4.06 -6.96 13.69
CA GLY A 22 -3.55 -8.09 14.48
C GLY A 22 -2.16 -8.61 14.08
N ARG A 23 -1.78 -8.54 12.79
CA ARG A 23 -0.42 -8.84 12.27
C ARG A 23 -0.07 -7.98 11.07
N ASP A 24 1.21 -7.97 10.70
CA ASP A 24 1.72 -7.30 9.51
C ASP A 24 1.77 -8.31 8.37
N ASP A 25 0.86 -8.18 7.39
CA ASP A 25 0.65 -9.20 6.35
C ASP A 25 0.03 -8.63 5.05
N ILE A 26 0.24 -9.33 3.95
CA ILE A 26 -0.37 -9.04 2.64
C ILE A 26 -1.43 -10.11 2.38
N ASP A 27 -2.71 -9.72 2.41
CA ASP A 27 -3.83 -10.66 2.34
C ASP A 27 -4.20 -11.08 0.91
N GLY A 28 -3.52 -10.52 -0.10
CA GLY A 28 -3.79 -10.76 -1.51
C GLY A 28 -4.47 -9.59 -2.21
N VAL A 29 -5.17 -9.87 -3.31
CA VAL A 29 -5.82 -8.86 -4.17
C VAL A 29 -7.33 -8.92 -3.99
N GLU A 30 -7.97 -7.76 -3.89
CA GLU A 30 -9.43 -7.61 -3.84
C GLU A 30 -9.90 -6.66 -4.93
N THR A 31 -11.04 -6.96 -5.53
CA THR A 31 -11.72 -6.04 -6.44
C THR A 31 -12.78 -5.27 -5.65
N LEU A 32 -12.59 -3.97 -5.55
CA LEU A 32 -13.53 -3.05 -4.89
C LEU A 32 -14.85 -2.97 -5.67
N ALA A 33 -15.91 -2.52 -5.00
CA ALA A 33 -17.24 -2.34 -5.59
C ALA A 33 -17.27 -1.42 -6.83
N ASN A 34 -16.28 -0.55 -7.00
CA ASN A 34 -16.11 0.31 -8.16
C ASN A 34 -15.33 -0.34 -9.32
N GLY A 35 -15.10 -1.66 -9.26
CA GLY A 35 -14.36 -2.44 -10.26
C GLY A 35 -12.83 -2.28 -10.20
N ARG A 36 -12.29 -1.50 -9.25
CA ARG A 36 -10.84 -1.32 -9.10
C ARG A 36 -10.24 -2.42 -8.24
N SER A 37 -9.16 -3.05 -8.73
CA SER A 37 -8.40 -4.01 -7.93
C SER A 37 -7.36 -3.32 -7.05
N VAL A 38 -7.20 -3.80 -5.82
CA VAL A 38 -6.25 -3.31 -4.82
C VAL A 38 -5.57 -4.47 -4.11
N VAL A 39 -4.32 -4.28 -3.68
CA VAL A 39 -3.65 -5.21 -2.78
C VAL A 39 -4.08 -4.90 -1.34
N LYS A 40 -4.59 -5.90 -0.64
CA LYS A 40 -4.95 -5.80 0.76
C LYS A 40 -3.72 -5.96 1.64
N VAL A 41 -3.50 -4.97 2.49
CA VAL A 41 -2.39 -4.96 3.44
C VAL A 41 -2.96 -4.70 4.81
N ARG A 42 -2.58 -5.50 5.79
CA ARG A 42 -2.89 -5.26 7.19
C ARG A 42 -1.62 -4.99 7.96
N VAL A 43 -1.72 -4.11 8.94
CA VAL A 43 -0.62 -3.79 9.86
C VAL A 43 -1.16 -3.71 11.28
N ARG A 44 -0.34 -4.13 12.25
CA ARG A 44 -0.65 -3.97 13.68
C ARG A 44 -0.67 -2.53 14.11
N ALA A 45 0.15 -1.71 13.45
CA ALA A 45 0.28 -0.29 13.71
C ALA A 45 -1.08 0.43 13.63
N VAL A 46 -1.22 1.44 14.49
CA VAL A 46 -2.38 2.35 14.48
C VAL A 46 -2.26 3.34 13.32
N ALA A 47 -3.39 3.88 12.87
CA ALA A 47 -3.41 4.91 11.82
C ALA A 47 -2.89 6.28 12.28
N GLU A 48 -2.75 6.46 13.59
CA GLU A 48 -2.32 7.71 14.21
C GLU A 48 -0.80 7.91 14.07
N GLY A 49 -0.36 9.17 14.02
CA GLY A 49 1.06 9.51 13.95
C GLY A 49 1.81 9.02 12.70
N GLY A 50 1.11 8.48 11.70
CA GLY A 50 1.75 7.89 10.52
C GLY A 50 2.35 6.49 10.74
N GLU A 51 2.10 5.87 11.90
CA GLU A 51 2.63 4.53 12.24
C GLU A 51 2.19 3.46 11.25
N ALA A 52 0.92 3.46 10.82
CA ALA A 52 0.43 2.55 9.79
C ALA A 52 1.20 2.71 8.47
N ASN A 53 1.50 3.94 8.05
CA ASN A 53 2.23 4.19 6.80
C ASN A 53 3.67 3.66 6.89
N ARG A 54 4.32 3.86 8.03
CA ARG A 54 5.64 3.30 8.29
C ARG A 54 5.60 1.78 8.23
N ALA A 55 4.69 1.15 8.98
CA ALA A 55 4.56 -0.31 9.01
C ALA A 55 4.28 -0.90 7.61
N VAL A 56 3.41 -0.27 6.81
CA VAL A 56 3.14 -0.68 5.43
C VAL A 56 4.40 -0.57 4.57
N THR A 57 5.14 0.53 4.68
CA THR A 57 6.38 0.74 3.92
C THR A 57 7.42 -0.35 4.26
N GLU A 58 7.56 -0.69 5.54
CA GLU A 58 8.48 -1.73 6.00
C GLU A 58 8.07 -3.12 5.52
N LEU A 59 6.78 -3.45 5.62
CA LEU A 59 6.21 -4.70 5.14
C LEU A 59 6.43 -4.88 3.63
N LEU A 60 6.15 -3.85 2.83
CA LEU A 60 6.32 -3.90 1.38
C LEU A 60 7.79 -3.97 0.98
N ALA A 61 8.66 -3.21 1.63
CA ALA A 61 10.10 -3.27 1.38
C ALA A 61 10.64 -4.69 1.61
N LYS A 62 10.19 -5.33 2.70
CA LYS A 62 10.56 -6.71 3.03
C LYS A 62 10.00 -7.71 2.01
N ALA A 63 8.71 -7.62 1.68
CA ALA A 63 8.06 -8.52 0.73
C ALA A 63 8.68 -8.44 -0.67
N LEU A 64 9.02 -7.23 -1.12
CA LEU A 64 9.57 -6.97 -2.45
C LEU A 64 11.10 -7.04 -2.50
N ARG A 65 11.77 -7.26 -1.35
CA ARG A 65 13.24 -7.28 -1.21
C ARG A 65 13.92 -6.02 -1.78
N VAL A 66 13.35 -4.85 -1.51
CA VAL A 66 13.91 -3.55 -1.90
C VAL A 66 14.21 -2.69 -0.68
N PRO A 67 15.17 -1.74 -0.76
CA PRO A 67 15.41 -0.78 0.32
C PRO A 67 14.15 0.03 0.64
N LYS A 68 13.90 0.32 1.91
CA LYS A 68 12.77 1.17 2.35
C LYS A 68 12.73 2.52 1.61
N ALA A 69 13.90 3.11 1.31
CA ALA A 69 14.02 4.35 0.55
C ALA A 69 13.45 4.30 -0.88
N LYS A 70 13.33 3.10 -1.46
CA LYS A 70 12.73 2.87 -2.80
C LYS A 70 11.22 2.66 -2.76
N VAL A 71 10.62 2.57 -1.57
CA VAL A 71 9.18 2.45 -1.37
C VAL A 71 8.64 3.79 -0.89
N ARG A 72 7.69 4.36 -1.62
CA ARG A 72 7.00 5.59 -1.21
C ARG A 72 5.50 5.37 -1.24
N LEU A 73 4.83 5.69 -0.15
CA LEU A 73 3.38 5.77 -0.12
C LEU A 73 2.95 7.11 -0.75
N LEU A 74 2.16 7.04 -1.81
CA LEU A 74 1.47 8.19 -2.37
C LEU A 74 0.08 8.26 -1.74
N SER A 75 -0.20 9.35 -1.05
CA SER A 75 -1.56 9.65 -0.58
C SER A 75 -2.45 9.84 -1.80
N GLY A 76 -3.32 8.86 -2.08
CA GLY A 76 -4.15 8.82 -3.28
C GLY A 76 -5.63 8.68 -2.93
N ALA A 77 -6.36 9.80 -3.00
CA ALA A 77 -7.81 9.92 -2.95
C ALA A 77 -8.51 9.19 -1.79
N THR A 78 -8.66 9.90 -0.67
CA THR A 78 -9.68 9.64 0.35
C THR A 78 -11.06 9.58 -0.32
N SER A 79 -11.55 8.38 -0.62
CA SER A 79 -12.99 8.14 -0.72
C SER A 79 -13.51 8.20 0.72
N ARG A 80 -14.14 9.33 1.06
CA ARG A 80 -14.78 9.59 2.35
C ARG A 80 -15.90 8.56 2.57
N TRP A 81 -15.60 7.46 3.25
CA TRP A 81 -16.57 6.48 3.75
C TRP A 81 -16.54 6.42 5.29
N PRO A 82 -17.67 6.11 5.95
CA PRO A 82 -17.89 6.44 7.35
C PRO A 82 -17.09 5.56 8.33
N ARG A 83 -16.57 6.24 9.37
CA ARG A 83 -16.24 5.84 10.77
C ARG A 83 -15.68 4.44 11.10
N SER A 84 -15.11 3.72 10.14
CA SER A 84 -14.16 2.62 10.38
C SER A 84 -13.04 2.70 9.35
N SER A 85 -12.13 3.66 9.59
CA SER A 85 -11.18 4.20 8.62
C SER A 85 -10.37 3.15 7.86
N THR A 86 -10.79 2.84 6.63
CA THR A 86 -9.94 2.17 5.64
C THR A 86 -9.37 3.24 4.71
N SER A 87 -8.06 3.49 4.80
CA SER A 87 -7.37 4.40 3.88
C SER A 87 -7.02 3.67 2.59
N SER A 88 -7.51 4.17 1.45
CA SER A 88 -7.01 3.81 0.12
C SER A 88 -5.70 4.57 -0.07
N SER A 89 -4.58 3.87 -0.20
CA SER A 89 -3.26 4.49 -0.38
C SER A 89 -2.60 3.86 -1.60
N THR A 90 -2.13 4.67 -2.53
CA THR A 90 -1.42 4.17 -3.71
C THR A 90 0.06 4.12 -3.37
N THR A 91 0.68 2.95 -3.33
CA THR A 91 2.15 2.87 -3.17
C THR A 91 2.82 3.04 -4.51
N ARG A 92 3.89 3.82 -4.59
CA ARG A 92 4.78 3.85 -5.74
C ARG A 92 6.17 3.38 -5.34
N ILE A 93 6.61 2.31 -5.99
CA ILE A 93 7.91 1.68 -5.81
C ILE A 93 8.80 2.14 -6.95
N TRP A 94 9.89 2.83 -6.62
CA TRP A 94 10.86 3.34 -7.58
C TRP A 94 12.00 2.33 -7.63
N LYS A 95 12.10 1.56 -8.72
CA LYS A 95 13.32 0.79 -8.99
C LYS A 95 14.13 1.58 -10.00
N THR A 96 15.09 2.38 -9.53
CA THR A 96 16.19 2.78 -10.42
C THR A 96 16.86 1.50 -10.89
N ALA A 97 16.72 1.20 -12.18
CA ALA A 97 17.62 0.30 -12.87
C ALA A 97 18.96 1.04 -12.91
N ASN A 98 19.86 0.69 -11.99
CA ASN A 98 21.28 0.88 -12.25
C ASN A 98 21.72 -0.39 -12.95
N GLY A 99 22.20 -0.25 -14.16
CA GLY A 99 22.56 -1.31 -15.09
C GLY A 99 22.12 -0.91 -16.48
#